data_AF-A0A6I5CGJ7-F1
#
_entry.id   AF-A0A6I5CGJ7-F1
#
_cell.length_a   1.000
_cell.length_b   1.000
_cell.length_c   1.000
_cell.angle_alpha   90.00
_cell.angle_beta   90.00
_cell.angle_gamma   90.00
#
_symmetry.space_group_name_H-M   'P 1'
#
loop_
_entity.id
_entity.type
_entity.pdbx_description
1 polymer ?
#
loop_
_entity_poly.entity_id
_entity_poly.type
_entity_poly.pdbx_seq_one_letter_code
_entity_poly.pdbx_strand_id
1 'polypeptide(L)'
;DDKVHTVARGHQAQYGTFSGWDVYRDQVQLLTLLSPRTGSDIAQSLYELSRQNGGVWDRWLHGASGTHVMNGDPSPTALAGIRAFGGTDFDLRGALASLVKAATVPTEQDLSPAGKPVLSAGQRPSLDKYLKLRYMPSVSNAWGGAAETLEMSTADFSLSQLAAAAGQKRTAEAFADRAQWWQNNFNVAATPAGGYIANRKADGSWVTGFTPDTGNGFVEGTAAQYTWMVQHDPAGLFAAMGGRDAALDRLDAFFHTAGGGWAFTGQGGDKAAMDNEPSINVPYLYDYAGAPYKAQETVRAAMRQLWTTEPGGIPGNDDLGAMSAWYVFSALGMYPQVPSRSELVLASPLFERAEIHRPQGNDISVRARGAAAGSPYVQSLKVNGRTSDRPWLPASFVRDGGRLDYTLSSTPNRAWGSAPSAAPPSFRQGEQPYQIGVGPTTATLAPG
;
A
#
# COMPACT_ATOMS: atom_id res chain seq x y z
N ASP A 1 23.03 -0.25 -19.26
CA ASP A 1 23.72 -0.66 -20.52
C ASP A 1 25.25 -0.57 -20.42
N ASP A 2 25.84 -0.54 -19.22
CA ASP A 2 27.29 -0.42 -18.97
C ASP A 2 27.99 0.77 -19.65
N LYS A 3 27.23 1.83 -19.95
CA LYS A 3 27.75 3.07 -20.53
C LYS A 3 27.69 4.21 -19.53
N VAL A 4 28.56 5.18 -19.74
CA VAL A 4 28.51 6.46 -19.03
C VAL A 4 27.44 7.33 -19.68
N HIS A 5 26.51 7.82 -18.88
CA HIS A 5 25.46 8.76 -19.29
C HIS A 5 25.61 10.08 -18.52
N THR A 6 25.06 11.15 -19.09
CA THR A 6 24.93 12.44 -18.39
C THR A 6 23.54 12.54 -17.79
N VAL A 7 23.43 13.05 -16.56
CA VAL A 7 22.15 13.30 -15.90
C VAL A 7 21.27 14.17 -16.80
N ALA A 8 19.99 13.80 -16.90
CA ALA A 8 19.04 14.50 -17.74
C ALA A 8 18.95 16.00 -17.39
N ARG A 9 18.80 16.86 -18.39
CA ARG A 9 18.69 18.31 -18.19
C ARG A 9 17.53 18.63 -17.24
N GLY A 10 17.80 19.43 -16.21
CA GLY A 10 16.82 19.80 -15.17
C GLY A 10 16.98 19.02 -13.87
N HIS A 11 17.69 17.88 -13.91
CA HIS A 11 17.94 17.02 -12.77
C HIS A 11 19.35 17.22 -12.21
N GLN A 12 19.53 16.93 -10.92
CA GLN A 12 20.81 17.11 -10.22
C GLN A 12 21.53 15.81 -9.94
N ALA A 13 20.80 14.69 -9.85
CA ALA A 13 21.37 13.39 -9.54
C ALA A 13 20.72 12.25 -10.34
N GLN A 14 21.48 11.17 -10.48
CA GLN A 14 20.98 9.85 -10.84
C GLN A 14 21.03 8.96 -9.58
N TYR A 15 19.89 8.42 -9.19
CA TYR A 15 19.76 7.44 -8.10
C TYR A 15 19.75 6.02 -8.67
N GLY A 16 20.20 5.05 -7.87
CA GLY A 16 20.43 3.68 -8.36
C GLY A 16 20.08 2.54 -7.40
N THR A 17 19.91 2.79 -6.10
CA THR A 17 19.53 1.73 -5.16
C THR A 17 18.07 1.89 -4.76
N PHE A 18 17.24 0.93 -5.15
CA PHE A 18 15.80 0.96 -4.94
C PHE A 18 15.31 -0.42 -4.52
N SER A 19 14.83 -0.54 -3.28
CA SER A 19 14.15 -1.73 -2.76
C SER A 19 12.67 -1.58 -3.09
N GLY A 20 12.32 -1.76 -4.35
CA GLY A 20 11.07 -1.23 -4.90
C GLY A 20 9.84 -1.75 -4.15
N TRP A 21 9.81 -3.04 -3.79
CA TRP A 21 8.73 -3.70 -3.05
C TRP A 21 8.43 -3.07 -1.68
N ASP A 22 9.43 -2.43 -1.08
CA ASP A 22 9.37 -1.85 0.27
C ASP A 22 9.10 -0.35 0.18
N VAL A 23 9.95 0.37 -0.55
CA VAL A 23 10.00 1.84 -0.51
C VAL A 23 8.78 2.50 -1.15
N TYR A 24 8.02 1.79 -2.00
CA TYR A 24 6.82 2.35 -2.60
C TYR A 24 5.72 2.63 -1.57
N ARG A 25 5.75 1.97 -0.39
CA ARG A 25 4.65 1.97 0.58
C ARG A 25 4.51 3.31 1.28
N ASP A 26 5.63 3.91 1.68
CA ASP A 26 5.68 5.17 2.43
C ASP A 26 6.98 5.97 2.23
N GLN A 27 8.12 5.30 2.05
CA GLN A 27 9.43 5.94 2.01
C GLN A 27 9.55 6.99 0.90
N VAL A 28 9.17 6.66 -0.34
CA VAL A 28 9.27 7.61 -1.46
C VAL A 28 8.31 8.79 -1.30
N GLN A 29 7.16 8.57 -0.64
CA GLN A 29 6.19 9.61 -0.31
C GLN A 29 6.78 10.55 0.75
N LEU A 30 7.39 10.02 1.81
CA LEU A 30 8.03 10.82 2.85
C LEU A 30 9.18 11.65 2.27
N LEU A 31 10.08 11.02 1.52
CA LEU A 31 11.19 11.73 0.88
C LEU A 31 10.70 12.86 -0.04
N THR A 32 9.66 12.60 -0.82
CA THR A 32 9.10 13.59 -1.73
C THR A 32 8.39 14.71 -0.97
N LEU A 33 7.69 14.41 0.12
CA LEU A 33 7.04 15.41 0.97
C LEU A 33 8.05 16.45 1.48
N LEU A 34 9.24 15.96 1.88
CA LEU A 34 10.34 16.76 2.41
C LEU A 34 11.12 17.46 1.30
N SER A 35 11.38 16.78 0.19
CA SER A 35 12.14 17.28 -0.96
C SER A 35 11.50 16.83 -2.28
N PRO A 36 10.55 17.62 -2.81
CA PRO A 36 9.91 17.31 -4.10
C PRO A 36 10.90 17.18 -5.26
N ARG A 37 11.99 17.96 -5.25
CA ARG A 37 13.06 17.86 -6.26
C ARG A 37 13.79 16.51 -6.20
N THR A 38 14.08 16.01 -4.99
CA THR A 38 14.67 14.68 -4.83
C THR A 38 13.72 13.59 -5.32
N GLY A 39 12.43 13.69 -5.00
CA GLY A 39 11.43 12.78 -5.57
C GLY A 39 11.41 12.81 -7.10
N SER A 40 11.44 14.00 -7.70
CA SER A 40 11.56 14.20 -9.15
C SER A 40 12.80 13.54 -9.76
N ASP A 41 13.98 13.74 -9.16
CA ASP A 41 15.21 13.10 -9.61
C ASP A 41 15.15 11.57 -9.49
N ILE A 42 14.52 11.03 -8.43
CA ILE A 42 14.28 9.59 -8.28
C ILE A 42 13.36 9.05 -9.39
N ALA A 43 12.23 9.71 -9.65
CA ALA A 43 11.30 9.30 -10.70
C ALA A 43 11.95 9.30 -12.09
N GLN A 44 12.73 10.35 -12.41
CA GLN A 44 13.49 10.39 -13.65
C GLN A 44 14.58 9.32 -13.68
N SER A 45 15.26 9.08 -12.57
CA SER A 45 16.32 8.06 -12.47
C SER A 45 15.79 6.67 -12.80
N LEU A 46 14.63 6.28 -12.25
CA LEU A 46 13.97 5.01 -12.57
C LEU A 46 13.60 4.92 -14.06
N TYR A 47 13.13 6.02 -14.65
CA TYR A 47 12.81 6.04 -16.08
C TYR A 47 14.06 5.89 -16.96
N GLU A 48 15.15 6.57 -16.63
CA GLU A 48 16.41 6.44 -17.38
C GLU A 48 17.02 5.04 -17.24
N LEU A 49 16.98 4.45 -16.04
CA LEU A 49 17.41 3.06 -15.83
C LEU A 49 16.60 2.11 -16.71
N SER A 50 15.28 2.29 -16.77
CA SER A 50 14.42 1.50 -17.67
C SER A 50 14.80 1.69 -19.13
N ARG A 51 14.99 2.92 -19.61
CA ARG A 51 15.42 3.20 -21.00
C ARG A 51 16.76 2.53 -21.32
N GLN A 52 17.69 2.56 -20.38
CA GLN A 52 19.02 1.94 -20.49
C GLN A 52 18.99 0.42 -20.30
N ASN A 53 17.86 -0.14 -19.88
CA ASN A 53 17.59 -1.57 -19.71
C ASN A 53 16.52 -2.07 -20.70
N GLY A 54 16.49 -1.52 -21.93
CA GLY A 54 15.58 -1.99 -22.98
C GLY A 54 14.09 -1.73 -22.71
N GLY A 55 13.77 -0.81 -21.81
CA GLY A 55 12.41 -0.49 -21.36
C GLY A 55 11.90 -1.33 -20.19
N VAL A 56 12.75 -2.16 -19.58
CA VAL A 56 12.43 -2.98 -18.41
C VAL A 56 12.67 -2.20 -17.13
N TRP A 57 11.65 -2.11 -16.29
CA TRP A 57 11.76 -1.52 -14.95
C TRP A 57 11.99 -2.64 -13.95
N ASP A 58 13.19 -2.72 -13.38
CA ASP A 58 13.45 -3.73 -12.35
C ASP A 58 12.72 -3.38 -11.06
N ARG A 59 12.16 -4.39 -10.38
CA ARG A 59 11.54 -4.22 -9.06
C ARG A 59 12.58 -3.89 -7.98
N TRP A 60 13.85 -4.27 -8.15
CA TRP A 60 14.89 -4.02 -7.17
C TRP A 60 16.23 -3.75 -7.82
N LEU A 61 16.81 -2.60 -7.49
CA LEU A 61 18.02 -2.08 -8.11
C LEU A 61 19.12 -1.94 -7.07
N HIS A 62 20.31 -2.46 -7.38
CA HIS A 62 21.55 -2.22 -6.65
C HIS A 62 22.49 -1.37 -7.52
N GLY A 63 22.61 -0.07 -7.23
CA GLY A 63 23.41 0.83 -8.06
C GLY A 63 22.88 0.92 -9.51
N ALA A 64 23.58 0.33 -10.47
CA ALA A 64 23.17 0.37 -11.87
C ALA A 64 22.53 -0.95 -12.36
N SER A 65 22.34 -1.92 -11.47
CA SER A 65 21.97 -3.29 -11.84
C SER A 65 20.68 -3.73 -11.17
N GLY A 66 19.80 -4.37 -11.95
CA GLY A 66 18.64 -5.07 -11.43
C GLY A 66 19.04 -6.38 -10.75
N THR A 67 18.48 -6.65 -9.58
CA THR A 67 18.64 -7.93 -8.87
C THR A 67 17.45 -8.86 -9.09
N HIS A 68 16.34 -8.34 -9.62
CA HIS A 68 15.10 -9.05 -9.90
C HIS A 68 14.25 -9.48 -8.70
N VAL A 69 14.74 -9.30 -7.48
CA VAL A 69 13.95 -9.47 -6.25
C VAL A 69 12.90 -8.33 -6.21
N MET A 70 11.74 -8.34 -5.57
CA MET A 70 10.91 -9.41 -5.03
C MET A 70 9.80 -9.76 -6.06
N ASN A 71 8.53 -9.79 -5.65
CA ASN A 71 7.36 -9.94 -6.54
C ASN A 71 6.74 -8.57 -6.91
N GLY A 72 5.73 -8.56 -7.77
CA GLY A 72 4.98 -7.37 -8.14
C GLY A 72 5.62 -6.46 -9.20
N ASP A 73 5.09 -5.23 -9.33
CA ASP A 73 5.61 -4.18 -10.20
C ASP A 73 5.55 -2.83 -9.44
N PRO A 74 6.57 -2.50 -8.62
CA PRO A 74 6.52 -1.36 -7.71
C PRO A 74 6.72 0.00 -8.41
N SER A 75 7.31 0.01 -9.61
CA SER A 75 7.69 1.24 -10.32
C SER A 75 6.51 2.17 -10.63
N PRO A 76 5.36 1.70 -11.18
CA PRO A 76 4.17 2.52 -11.32
C PRO A 76 3.72 3.18 -10.01
N THR A 77 3.75 2.42 -8.91
CA THR A 77 3.29 2.88 -7.59
C THR A 77 4.23 3.92 -7.02
N ALA A 78 5.55 3.70 -7.12
CA ALA A 78 6.55 4.67 -6.70
C ALA A 78 6.43 6.00 -7.48
N LEU A 79 6.33 5.95 -8.82
CA LEU A 79 6.19 7.15 -9.65
C LEU A 79 4.87 7.90 -9.36
N ALA A 80 3.77 7.16 -9.14
CA ALA A 80 2.49 7.76 -8.79
C ALA A 80 2.52 8.43 -7.41
N GLY A 81 3.14 7.77 -6.42
CA GLY A 81 3.33 8.30 -5.07
C GLY A 81 4.21 9.55 -5.05
N ILE A 82 5.37 9.51 -5.70
CA ILE A 82 6.23 10.68 -5.90
C ILE A 82 5.45 11.83 -6.53
N ARG A 83 4.68 11.56 -7.58
CA ARG A 83 3.87 12.61 -8.20
C ARG A 83 2.82 13.18 -7.26
N ALA A 84 2.11 12.32 -6.52
CA ALA A 84 1.05 12.72 -5.59
C ALA A 84 1.57 13.57 -4.43
N PHE A 85 2.84 13.40 -4.04
CA PHE A 85 3.51 14.14 -2.97
C PHE A 85 4.31 15.36 -3.46
N GLY A 86 4.31 15.65 -4.76
CA GLY A 86 4.81 16.91 -5.33
C GLY A 86 6.03 16.78 -6.26
N GLY A 87 6.64 15.60 -6.38
CA GLY A 87 7.70 15.34 -7.34
C GLY A 87 7.13 15.25 -8.76
N THR A 88 7.11 16.37 -9.48
CA THR A 88 6.37 16.51 -10.75
C THR A 88 7.23 16.83 -11.95
N ASP A 89 8.50 17.19 -11.72
CA ASP A 89 9.51 17.45 -12.74
C ASP A 89 10.20 16.14 -13.11
N PHE A 90 9.59 15.36 -14.00
CA PHE A 90 10.14 14.16 -14.65
C PHE A 90 9.33 13.90 -15.93
N ASP A 91 9.84 13.09 -16.86
CA ASP A 91 9.11 12.77 -18.09
C ASP A 91 7.93 11.80 -17.82
N LEU A 92 6.82 12.36 -17.35
CA LEU A 92 5.60 11.62 -17.05
C LEU A 92 5.07 10.85 -18.27
N ARG A 93 5.08 11.45 -19.46
CA ARG A 93 4.47 10.83 -20.64
C ARG A 93 5.33 9.69 -21.16
N GLY A 94 6.66 9.88 -21.20
CA GLY A 94 7.62 8.84 -21.56
C GLY A 94 7.61 7.69 -20.58
N ALA A 95 7.65 7.98 -19.27
CA ALA A 95 7.58 6.98 -18.21
C ALA A 95 6.27 6.19 -18.27
N LEU A 96 5.12 6.88 -18.34
CA LEU A 96 3.81 6.23 -18.44
C LEU A 96 3.72 5.33 -19.69
N ALA A 97 4.17 5.80 -20.86
CA ALA A 97 4.12 5.00 -22.08
C ALA A 97 4.95 3.70 -21.95
N SER A 98 6.13 3.78 -21.32
CA SER A 98 6.98 2.62 -21.06
C SER A 98 6.33 1.65 -20.05
N LEU A 99 5.80 2.16 -18.94
CA LEU A 99 5.14 1.32 -17.92
C LEU A 99 3.85 0.67 -18.44
N VAL A 100 3.04 1.39 -19.24
CA VAL A 100 1.84 0.82 -19.87
C VAL A 100 2.23 -0.32 -20.82
N LYS A 101 3.31 -0.16 -21.60
CA LYS A 101 3.83 -1.23 -22.44
C LYS A 101 4.24 -2.44 -21.59
N ALA A 102 5.02 -2.23 -20.52
CA ALA A 102 5.41 -3.30 -19.60
C ALA A 102 4.22 -4.00 -18.95
N ALA A 103 3.13 -3.28 -18.72
CA ALA A 103 1.90 -3.81 -18.13
C ALA A 103 0.96 -4.51 -19.12
N THR A 104 1.22 -4.46 -20.44
CA THR A 104 0.28 -4.94 -21.48
C THR A 104 0.90 -5.81 -22.57
N VAL A 105 2.23 -5.81 -22.72
CA VAL A 105 2.92 -6.55 -23.77
C VAL A 105 3.89 -7.55 -23.11
N PRO A 106 3.55 -8.85 -23.07
CA PRO A 106 4.45 -9.88 -22.56
C PRO A 106 5.79 -9.89 -23.32
N THR A 107 6.88 -9.99 -22.57
CA THR A 107 8.25 -10.13 -23.10
C THR A 107 8.75 -11.57 -22.97
N GLU A 108 9.84 -11.91 -23.65
CA GLU A 108 10.48 -13.23 -23.48
C GLU A 108 10.92 -13.49 -22.02
N GLN A 109 11.33 -12.45 -21.29
CA GLN A 109 11.69 -12.55 -19.88
C GLN A 109 10.47 -12.83 -18.99
N ASP A 110 9.31 -12.24 -19.28
CA ASP A 110 8.07 -12.53 -18.55
C ASP A 110 7.63 -13.99 -18.75
N LEU A 111 7.87 -14.55 -19.94
CA LEU A 111 7.53 -15.94 -20.26
C LEU A 111 8.56 -16.95 -19.73
N SER A 112 9.76 -16.49 -19.38
CA SER A 112 10.88 -17.32 -18.94
C SER A 112 10.73 -17.77 -17.47
N PRO A 113 11.17 -19.00 -17.14
CA PRO A 113 11.28 -19.43 -15.75
C PRO A 113 12.60 -19.01 -15.07
N ALA A 114 13.46 -18.25 -15.74
CA ALA A 114 14.74 -17.84 -15.20
C ALA A 114 14.59 -17.04 -13.89
N GLY A 115 15.40 -17.40 -12.89
CA GLY A 115 15.44 -16.74 -11.58
C GLY A 115 14.27 -17.04 -10.65
N LYS A 116 13.30 -17.86 -11.07
CA LYS A 116 12.15 -18.20 -10.23
C LYS A 116 12.50 -18.84 -8.88
N PRO A 117 11.63 -18.65 -7.87
CA PRO A 117 10.53 -17.68 -7.85
C PRO A 117 11.03 -16.27 -7.49
N VAL A 118 12.13 -16.19 -6.75
CA VAL A 118 12.56 -14.98 -6.01
C VAL A 118 13.18 -13.90 -6.91
N LEU A 119 13.97 -14.28 -7.92
CA LEU A 119 14.73 -13.38 -8.79
C LEU A 119 14.20 -13.43 -10.22
N SER A 120 12.88 -13.55 -10.37
CA SER A 120 12.24 -13.82 -11.65
C SER A 120 12.60 -12.75 -12.69
N ALA A 121 13.18 -13.18 -13.82
CA ALA A 121 13.83 -12.25 -14.76
C ALA A 121 12.87 -11.23 -15.40
N GLY A 122 11.60 -11.59 -15.60
CA GLY A 122 10.58 -10.68 -16.13
C GLY A 122 10.21 -9.59 -15.12
N GLN A 123 9.89 -8.39 -15.63
CA GLN A 123 9.30 -7.33 -14.81
C GLN A 123 7.92 -7.74 -14.30
N ARG A 124 7.12 -8.42 -15.12
CA ARG A 124 5.82 -8.97 -14.75
C ARG A 124 5.79 -10.47 -15.12
N PRO A 125 6.43 -11.34 -14.33
CA PRO A 125 6.57 -12.76 -14.67
C PRO A 125 5.21 -13.43 -14.92
N SER A 126 5.05 -14.11 -16.05
CA SER A 126 3.78 -14.67 -16.54
C SER A 126 2.68 -13.63 -16.80
N LEU A 127 3.04 -12.46 -17.33
CA LEU A 127 2.09 -11.43 -17.77
C LEU A 127 1.03 -11.98 -18.74
N ASP A 128 1.39 -12.91 -19.61
CA ASP A 128 0.46 -13.60 -20.53
C ASP A 128 -0.68 -14.29 -19.78
N LYS A 129 -0.37 -14.96 -18.67
CA LYS A 129 -1.35 -15.62 -17.81
C LYS A 129 -2.18 -14.60 -17.04
N TYR A 130 -1.54 -13.58 -16.48
CA TYR A 130 -2.23 -12.51 -15.75
C TYR A 130 -3.27 -11.80 -16.63
N LEU A 131 -2.90 -11.42 -17.86
CA LEU A 131 -3.81 -10.77 -18.81
C LEU A 131 -4.94 -11.70 -19.27
N LYS A 132 -4.65 -12.99 -19.48
CA LYS A 132 -5.65 -13.97 -19.91
C LYS A 132 -6.65 -14.33 -18.81
N LEU A 133 -6.15 -14.56 -17.60
CA LEU A 133 -6.95 -15.10 -16.49
C LEU A 133 -7.52 -14.01 -15.59
N ARG A 134 -6.99 -12.78 -15.66
CA ARG A 134 -7.28 -11.67 -14.75
C ARG A 134 -6.85 -11.94 -13.31
N TYR A 135 -5.92 -12.86 -13.12
CA TYR A 135 -5.21 -13.13 -11.88
C TYR A 135 -3.95 -13.93 -12.21
N MET A 136 -2.98 -13.95 -11.30
CA MET A 136 -1.81 -14.79 -11.43
C MET A 136 -2.13 -16.20 -10.90
N PRO A 137 -2.08 -17.25 -11.74
CA PRO A 137 -2.41 -18.60 -11.30
C PRO A 137 -1.30 -19.17 -10.41
N SER A 138 -1.66 -20.16 -9.60
CA SER A 138 -0.78 -20.85 -8.63
C SER A 138 0.47 -21.48 -9.26
N VAL A 139 0.46 -21.75 -10.56
CA VAL A 139 1.61 -22.21 -11.34
C VAL A 139 1.97 -21.16 -12.39
N SER A 140 2.89 -20.29 -12.03
CA SER A 140 3.34 -19.16 -12.84
C SER A 140 4.85 -18.93 -12.73
N ASN A 141 5.32 -17.86 -13.37
CA ASN A 141 6.69 -17.37 -13.24
C ASN A 141 6.88 -16.41 -12.07
N ALA A 142 5.83 -16.04 -11.35
CA ALA A 142 5.92 -15.11 -10.23
C ALA A 142 6.13 -15.82 -8.89
N TRP A 143 6.59 -15.08 -7.89
CA TRP A 143 6.63 -15.53 -6.50
C TRP A 143 5.28 -15.25 -5.84
N GLY A 144 4.55 -16.32 -5.50
CA GLY A 144 3.26 -16.24 -4.82
C GLY A 144 2.14 -15.69 -5.71
N GLY A 145 1.38 -16.56 -6.40
CA GLY A 145 0.34 -16.11 -7.34
C GLY A 145 -0.78 -15.23 -6.72
N ALA A 146 -1.17 -15.48 -5.47
CA ALA A 146 -2.16 -14.63 -4.81
C ALA A 146 -1.58 -13.25 -4.47
N ALA A 147 -0.39 -13.20 -3.84
CA ALA A 147 0.32 -11.95 -3.55
C ALA A 147 0.65 -11.15 -4.81
N GLU A 148 1.16 -11.80 -5.87
CA GLU A 148 1.43 -11.18 -7.17
C GLU A 148 0.18 -10.51 -7.76
N THR A 149 -1.00 -11.12 -7.60
CA THR A 149 -2.24 -10.52 -8.08
C THR A 149 -2.57 -9.22 -7.33
N LEU A 150 -2.32 -9.16 -6.03
CA LEU A 150 -2.53 -7.95 -5.21
C LEU A 150 -1.52 -6.84 -5.56
N GLU A 151 -0.25 -7.21 -5.75
CA GLU A 151 0.80 -6.29 -6.20
C GLU A 151 0.51 -5.72 -7.59
N MET A 152 0.14 -6.57 -8.56
CA MET A 152 -0.26 -6.15 -9.91
C MET A 152 -1.48 -5.23 -9.87
N SER A 153 -2.47 -5.53 -9.03
CA SER A 153 -3.67 -4.71 -8.84
C SER A 153 -3.33 -3.32 -8.28
N THR A 154 -2.38 -3.25 -7.35
CA THR A 154 -1.84 -1.99 -6.82
C THR A 154 -1.08 -1.21 -7.88
N ALA A 155 -0.25 -1.88 -8.68
CA ALA A 155 0.47 -1.27 -9.80
C ALA A 155 -0.49 -0.72 -10.87
N ASP A 156 -1.58 -1.44 -11.15
CA ASP A 156 -2.59 -1.05 -12.12
C ASP A 156 -3.40 0.16 -11.61
N PHE A 157 -3.78 0.18 -10.33
CA PHE A 157 -4.37 1.39 -9.74
C PHE A 157 -3.41 2.58 -9.88
N SER A 158 -2.11 2.39 -9.67
CA SER A 158 -1.10 3.44 -9.82
C SER A 158 -0.94 3.92 -11.27
N LEU A 159 -1.03 3.03 -12.25
CA LEU A 159 -1.07 3.38 -13.67
C LEU A 159 -2.31 4.22 -14.00
N SER A 160 -3.46 3.93 -13.36
CA SER A 160 -4.65 4.76 -13.52
C SER A 160 -4.41 6.21 -13.06
N GLN A 161 -3.69 6.39 -11.94
CA GLN A 161 -3.36 7.72 -11.40
C GLN A 161 -2.37 8.48 -12.29
N LEU A 162 -1.32 7.82 -12.77
CA LEU A 162 -0.37 8.42 -13.71
C LEU A 162 -1.04 8.79 -15.03
N ALA A 163 -1.89 7.91 -15.58
CA ALA A 163 -2.63 8.17 -16.81
C ALA A 163 -3.60 9.34 -16.67
N ALA A 164 -4.34 9.43 -15.55
CA ALA A 164 -5.20 10.56 -15.27
C ALA A 164 -4.39 11.87 -15.23
N ALA A 165 -3.25 11.87 -14.54
CA ALA A 165 -2.39 13.04 -14.45
C ALA A 165 -1.70 13.42 -15.78
N ALA A 166 -1.53 12.46 -16.69
CA ALA A 166 -1.04 12.69 -18.06
C ALA A 166 -2.14 13.14 -19.05
N GLY A 167 -3.41 13.18 -18.61
CA GLY A 167 -4.57 13.50 -19.45
C GLY A 167 -5.06 12.33 -20.33
N GLN A 168 -4.61 11.10 -20.07
CA GLN A 168 -4.98 9.91 -20.83
C GLN A 168 -6.19 9.19 -20.22
N LYS A 169 -7.40 9.75 -20.38
CA LYS A 169 -8.63 9.26 -19.73
C LYS A 169 -8.93 7.78 -19.96
N ARG A 170 -8.88 7.32 -21.22
CA ARG A 170 -9.16 5.91 -21.56
C ARG A 170 -8.17 4.93 -20.91
N THR A 171 -6.88 5.30 -20.89
CA THR A 171 -5.85 4.53 -20.20
C THR A 171 -6.14 4.50 -18.70
N ALA A 172 -6.51 5.64 -18.12
CA ALA A 172 -6.85 5.72 -16.70
C ALA A 172 -8.03 4.82 -16.34
N GLU A 173 -9.12 4.87 -17.11
CA GLU A 173 -10.30 4.03 -16.92
C GLU A 173 -9.96 2.53 -17.03
N ALA A 174 -9.23 2.14 -18.08
CA ALA A 174 -8.87 0.74 -18.29
C ALA A 174 -8.04 0.15 -17.14
N PHE A 175 -7.09 0.92 -16.60
CA PHE A 175 -6.25 0.48 -15.48
C PHE A 175 -6.97 0.58 -14.12
N ALA A 176 -7.91 1.51 -13.96
CA ALA A 176 -8.79 1.54 -12.79
C ALA A 176 -9.68 0.29 -12.72
N ASP A 177 -10.22 -0.15 -13.87
CA ASP A 177 -10.99 -1.39 -13.94
C ASP A 177 -10.10 -2.63 -13.67
N ARG A 178 -8.86 -2.62 -14.18
CA ARG A 178 -7.89 -3.69 -13.97
C ARG A 178 -7.42 -3.81 -12.52
N ALA A 179 -7.37 -2.68 -11.80
CA ALA A 179 -7.03 -2.66 -10.38
C ALA A 179 -7.96 -3.55 -9.54
N GLN A 180 -9.19 -3.81 -10.00
CA GLN A 180 -10.16 -4.64 -9.28
C GLN A 180 -9.95 -6.14 -9.48
N TRP A 181 -8.93 -6.56 -10.23
CA TRP A 181 -8.64 -7.97 -10.45
C TRP A 181 -8.22 -8.72 -9.18
N TRP A 182 -7.92 -8.02 -8.08
CA TRP A 182 -7.79 -8.60 -6.74
C TRP A 182 -8.98 -9.49 -6.36
N GLN A 183 -10.18 -9.14 -6.83
CA GLN A 183 -11.43 -9.88 -6.54
C GLN A 183 -11.37 -11.33 -7.03
N ASN A 184 -10.59 -11.61 -8.09
CA ASN A 184 -10.44 -12.95 -8.66
C ASN A 184 -9.67 -13.93 -7.77
N ASN A 185 -9.00 -13.43 -6.72
CA ASN A 185 -8.36 -14.24 -5.69
C ASN A 185 -9.10 -14.18 -4.34
N PHE A 186 -10.19 -13.42 -4.21
CA PHE A 186 -10.97 -13.41 -2.96
C PHE A 186 -11.95 -14.58 -2.93
N ASN A 187 -11.57 -15.65 -2.22
CA ASN A 187 -12.43 -16.80 -2.00
C ASN A 187 -13.36 -16.52 -0.81
N VAL A 188 -14.62 -16.15 -1.08
CA VAL A 188 -15.66 -15.89 -0.07
C VAL A 188 -15.90 -17.09 0.87
N ALA A 189 -15.63 -18.30 0.41
CA ALA A 189 -15.81 -19.56 1.13
C ALA A 189 -14.48 -20.18 1.60
N ALA A 190 -13.41 -19.37 1.71
CA ALA A 190 -12.09 -19.84 2.12
C ALA A 190 -12.12 -20.54 3.49
N THR A 191 -12.94 -20.03 4.42
CA THR A 191 -13.17 -20.64 5.73
C THR A 191 -14.66 -20.54 6.11
N PRO A 192 -15.14 -21.34 7.07
CA PRO A 192 -16.47 -21.13 7.65
C PRO A 192 -16.66 -19.74 8.30
N ALA A 193 -15.57 -19.11 8.74
CA ALA A 193 -15.55 -17.80 9.39
C ALA A 193 -15.43 -16.63 8.39
N GLY A 194 -15.51 -16.90 7.08
CA GLY A 194 -15.50 -15.90 6.03
C GLY A 194 -14.35 -16.04 5.03
N GLY A 195 -14.38 -15.16 4.02
CA GLY A 195 -13.49 -15.24 2.86
C GLY A 195 -12.08 -14.70 3.09
N TYR A 196 -11.13 -15.14 2.28
CA TYR A 196 -9.75 -14.67 2.29
C TYR A 196 -9.25 -14.56 0.86
N ILE A 197 -8.19 -13.78 0.65
CA ILE A 197 -7.39 -13.94 -0.55
C ILE A 197 -6.78 -15.36 -0.52
N ALA A 198 -6.93 -16.09 -1.61
CA ALA A 198 -6.50 -17.48 -1.73
C ALA A 198 -5.82 -17.74 -3.07
N ASN A 199 -4.90 -18.70 -3.09
CA ASN A 199 -4.21 -19.11 -4.30
C ASN A 199 -5.17 -19.87 -5.24
N ARG A 200 -5.14 -19.53 -6.53
CA ARG A 200 -6.10 -20.00 -7.52
C ARG A 200 -5.40 -20.65 -8.70
N LYS A 201 -5.86 -21.82 -9.15
CA LYS A 201 -5.27 -22.54 -10.28
C LYS A 201 -5.69 -21.90 -11.60
N ALA A 202 -4.98 -22.26 -12.67
CA ALA A 202 -5.27 -21.76 -14.02
C ALA A 202 -6.63 -22.22 -14.58
N ASP A 203 -7.20 -23.30 -14.05
CA ASP A 203 -8.54 -23.80 -14.42
C ASP A 203 -9.68 -23.10 -13.64
N GLY A 204 -9.34 -22.13 -12.78
CA GLY A 204 -10.29 -21.37 -11.97
C GLY A 204 -10.61 -22.00 -10.62
N SER A 205 -10.19 -23.25 -10.35
CA SER A 205 -10.37 -23.89 -9.05
C SER A 205 -9.39 -23.35 -7.99
N TRP A 206 -9.78 -23.41 -6.72
CA TRP A 206 -8.91 -23.02 -5.61
C TRP A 206 -7.83 -24.08 -5.34
N VAL A 207 -6.68 -23.66 -4.85
CA VAL A 207 -5.69 -24.59 -4.29
C VAL A 207 -6.25 -25.19 -3.00
N THR A 208 -6.14 -26.51 -2.84
CA THR A 208 -6.73 -27.25 -1.71
C THR A 208 -5.90 -27.10 -0.44
N GLY A 209 -6.53 -27.28 0.73
CA GLY A 209 -5.86 -27.20 2.03
C GLY A 209 -5.65 -25.78 2.53
N PHE A 210 -6.54 -24.85 2.18
CA PHE A 210 -6.46 -23.47 2.63
C PHE A 210 -6.63 -23.37 4.15
N THR A 211 -5.71 -22.64 4.77
CA THR A 211 -5.81 -22.13 6.14
C THR A 211 -5.38 -20.66 6.13
N PRO A 212 -5.90 -19.80 7.03
CA PRO A 212 -5.50 -18.38 7.06
C PRO A 212 -3.99 -18.15 7.25
N ASP A 213 -3.30 -19.08 7.92
CA ASP A 213 -1.86 -19.05 8.17
C ASP A 213 -1.01 -19.64 7.03
N THR A 214 -1.62 -20.06 5.92
CA THR A 214 -0.87 -20.63 4.80
C THR A 214 0.02 -19.57 4.14
N GLY A 215 1.28 -19.92 3.90
CA GLY A 215 2.17 -19.16 3.02
C GLY A 215 2.00 -19.50 1.53
N ASN A 216 1.14 -20.48 1.20
CA ASN A 216 0.96 -20.91 -0.19
C ASN A 216 0.29 -19.82 -1.04
N GLY A 217 1.03 -19.29 -2.00
CA GLY A 217 0.58 -18.19 -2.86
C GLY A 217 0.96 -16.81 -2.35
N PHE A 218 1.73 -16.72 -1.25
CA PHE A 218 2.14 -15.47 -0.62
C PHE A 218 3.67 -15.37 -0.50
N VAL A 219 4.17 -14.15 -0.34
CA VAL A 219 5.60 -13.82 -0.29
C VAL A 219 5.92 -13.28 1.09
N GLU A 220 6.74 -14.00 1.86
CA GLU A 220 7.16 -13.59 3.21
C GLU A 220 5.98 -13.23 4.13
N GLY A 221 4.93 -14.03 4.03
CA GLY A 221 3.72 -13.83 4.83
C GLY A 221 2.65 -14.85 4.51
N THR A 222 1.46 -14.63 5.05
CA THR A 222 0.32 -15.56 4.95
C THR A 222 -0.89 -14.95 4.27
N ALA A 223 -1.88 -15.79 3.99
CA ALA A 223 -3.19 -15.34 3.51
C ALA A 223 -3.83 -14.30 4.44
N ALA A 224 -3.72 -14.48 5.76
CA ALA A 224 -4.24 -13.56 6.75
C ALA A 224 -3.58 -12.18 6.69
N GLN A 225 -2.28 -12.12 6.42
CA GLN A 225 -1.53 -10.88 6.32
C GLN A 225 -1.81 -10.15 4.99
N TYR A 226 -1.76 -10.86 3.86
CA TYR A 226 -1.96 -10.26 2.54
C TYR A 226 -3.41 -9.91 2.20
N THR A 227 -4.41 -10.51 2.85
CA THR A 227 -5.82 -10.21 2.55
C THR A 227 -6.15 -8.72 2.72
N TRP A 228 -5.40 -8.01 3.56
CA TRP A 228 -5.54 -6.57 3.79
C TRP A 228 -4.90 -5.68 2.72
N MET A 229 -4.14 -6.25 1.78
CA MET A 229 -3.39 -5.53 0.75
C MET A 229 -4.29 -5.16 -0.47
N VAL A 230 -5.50 -4.67 -0.18
CA VAL A 230 -6.41 -4.03 -1.14
C VAL A 230 -6.49 -2.54 -0.80
N GLN A 231 -5.32 -1.90 -0.78
CA GLN A 231 -5.16 -0.54 -0.23
C GLN A 231 -6.03 0.51 -0.91
N HIS A 232 -6.23 0.39 -2.22
CA HIS A 232 -7.04 1.32 -3.00
C HIS A 232 -8.55 1.10 -2.81
N ASP A 233 -9.00 -0.09 -2.40
CA ASP A 233 -10.42 -0.38 -2.18
C ASP A 233 -10.73 -1.16 -0.89
N PRO A 234 -10.49 -0.58 0.31
CA PRO A 234 -10.87 -1.22 1.56
C PRO A 234 -12.39 -1.40 1.70
N ALA A 235 -13.20 -0.49 1.14
CA ALA A 235 -14.66 -0.63 1.18
C ALA A 235 -15.16 -1.86 0.41
N GLY A 236 -14.61 -2.13 -0.78
CA GLY A 236 -14.90 -3.33 -1.57
C GLY A 236 -14.42 -4.61 -0.87
N LEU A 237 -13.21 -4.59 -0.29
CA LEU A 237 -12.71 -5.70 0.54
C LEU A 237 -13.64 -5.98 1.73
N PHE A 238 -14.08 -4.96 2.44
CA PHE A 238 -14.97 -5.13 3.58
C PHE A 238 -16.34 -5.65 3.15
N ALA A 239 -16.87 -5.18 2.02
CA ALA A 239 -18.10 -5.75 1.45
C ALA A 239 -17.93 -7.26 1.14
N ALA A 240 -16.78 -7.66 0.58
CA ALA A 240 -16.44 -9.06 0.33
C ALA A 240 -16.36 -9.91 1.61
N MET A 241 -15.88 -9.32 2.71
CA MET A 241 -15.79 -9.95 4.04
C MET A 241 -17.14 -10.08 4.76
N GLY A 242 -18.20 -9.45 4.26
CA GLY A 242 -19.52 -9.43 4.91
C GLY A 242 -19.87 -8.11 5.61
N GLY A 243 -19.09 -7.05 5.40
CA GLY A 243 -19.35 -5.70 5.89
C GLY A 243 -18.29 -5.18 6.88
N ARG A 244 -18.50 -3.94 7.33
CA ARG A 244 -17.57 -3.23 8.24
C ARG A 244 -17.41 -3.94 9.58
N ASP A 245 -18.49 -4.48 10.14
CA ASP A 245 -18.44 -5.16 11.44
C ASP A 245 -17.62 -6.46 11.37
N ALA A 246 -17.81 -7.25 10.30
CA ALA A 246 -17.01 -8.45 10.06
C ALA A 246 -15.52 -8.13 9.85
N ALA A 247 -15.22 -7.05 9.14
CA ALA A 247 -13.85 -6.56 8.99
C ALA A 247 -13.27 -6.07 10.32
N LEU A 248 -14.06 -5.38 11.14
CA LEU A 248 -13.65 -4.88 12.46
C LEU A 248 -13.28 -6.02 13.41
N ASP A 249 -14.12 -7.05 13.50
CA ASP A 249 -13.88 -8.24 14.33
C ASP A 249 -12.62 -8.99 13.85
N ARG A 250 -12.42 -9.06 12.53
CA ARG A 250 -11.23 -9.70 11.96
C ARG A 250 -9.96 -8.89 12.20
N LEU A 251 -10.01 -7.56 12.15
CA LEU A 251 -8.88 -6.70 12.53
C LEU A 251 -8.51 -6.90 14.01
N ASP A 252 -9.50 -6.96 14.90
CA ASP A 252 -9.26 -7.24 16.32
C ASP A 252 -8.56 -8.58 16.53
N ALA A 253 -9.05 -9.63 15.86
CA ALA A 253 -8.45 -10.96 15.91
C ALA A 253 -7.05 -11.01 15.28
N PHE A 254 -6.75 -10.14 14.32
CA PHE A 254 -5.46 -10.06 13.64
C PHE A 254 -4.37 -9.43 14.53
N PHE A 255 -4.72 -8.40 15.30
CA PHE A 255 -3.78 -7.68 16.16
C PHE A 255 -3.68 -8.21 17.60
N HIS A 256 -4.53 -9.17 17.99
CA HIS A 256 -4.54 -9.70 19.36
C HIS A 256 -4.38 -11.23 19.41
N THR A 257 -3.66 -11.68 20.43
CA THR A 257 -3.63 -13.07 20.86
C THR A 257 -4.94 -13.45 21.55
N ALA A 258 -5.21 -14.75 21.72
CA ALA A 258 -6.37 -15.24 22.47
C ALA A 258 -6.41 -14.75 23.94
N GLY A 259 -5.26 -14.40 24.52
CA GLY A 259 -5.15 -13.80 25.85
C GLY A 259 -5.38 -12.28 25.89
N GLY A 260 -5.68 -11.64 24.76
CA GLY A 260 -5.91 -10.20 24.66
C GLY A 260 -4.64 -9.33 24.60
N GLY A 261 -3.45 -9.95 24.56
CA GLY A 261 -2.19 -9.22 24.31
C GLY A 261 -1.97 -8.93 22.83
N TRP A 262 -1.16 -7.92 22.53
CA TRP A 262 -0.81 -7.55 21.15
C TRP A 262 -0.02 -8.65 20.43
N ALA A 263 -0.32 -8.84 19.15
CA ALA A 263 0.42 -9.71 18.24
C ALA A 263 0.91 -8.85 17.08
N PHE A 264 2.17 -8.44 17.15
CA PHE A 264 2.78 -7.53 16.17
C PHE A 264 3.97 -8.11 15.41
N THR A 265 4.59 -9.18 15.91
CA THR A 265 5.77 -9.78 15.29
C THR A 265 5.52 -11.24 15.00
N GLY A 266 6.17 -11.75 13.97
CA GLY A 266 6.17 -13.17 13.66
C GLY A 266 5.84 -13.43 12.21
N GLN A 267 6.81 -13.98 11.50
CA GLN A 267 6.61 -14.50 10.16
C GLN A 267 5.70 -15.74 10.22
N GLY A 268 4.64 -15.76 9.40
CA GLY A 268 3.65 -16.83 9.42
C GLY A 268 2.45 -16.56 10.34
N GLY A 269 1.58 -17.57 10.49
CA GLY A 269 0.40 -17.46 11.36
C GLY A 269 -0.74 -16.60 10.78
N ASP A 270 -1.77 -16.40 11.60
CA ASP A 270 -2.97 -15.63 11.25
C ASP A 270 -2.98 -14.21 11.86
N LYS A 271 -1.83 -13.74 12.34
CA LYS A 271 -1.65 -12.47 13.08
C LYS A 271 -0.80 -11.46 12.31
N ALA A 272 -0.79 -10.22 12.81
CA ALA A 272 0.03 -9.15 12.26
C ALA A 272 1.53 -9.46 12.41
N ALA A 273 2.27 -9.18 11.34
CA ALA A 273 3.73 -9.20 11.27
C ALA A 273 4.20 -7.80 10.85
N MET A 274 4.11 -6.84 11.77
CA MET A 274 4.53 -5.44 11.60
C MET A 274 6.05 -5.26 11.64
N ASP A 275 6.79 -6.34 11.84
CA ASP A 275 8.21 -6.50 11.51
C ASP A 275 8.44 -6.79 10.00
N ASN A 276 7.37 -6.76 9.18
CA ASN A 276 7.40 -6.93 7.73
C ASN A 276 6.39 -6.04 6.99
N GLU A 277 6.69 -5.69 5.74
CA GLU A 277 5.97 -4.74 4.90
C GLU A 277 4.47 -5.02 4.64
N PRO A 278 3.99 -6.28 4.52
CA PRO A 278 2.59 -6.53 4.19
C PRO A 278 1.61 -6.11 5.30
N SER A 279 2.09 -5.98 6.55
CA SER A 279 1.22 -5.68 7.70
C SER A 279 1.22 -4.22 8.13
N ILE A 280 2.20 -3.40 7.70
CA ILE A 280 2.39 -2.06 8.28
C ILE A 280 1.26 -1.06 7.97
N ASN A 281 0.52 -1.26 6.88
CA ASN A 281 -0.65 -0.43 6.53
C ASN A 281 -1.94 -0.85 7.24
N VAL A 282 -1.98 -2.05 7.83
CA VAL A 282 -3.22 -2.67 8.34
C VAL A 282 -3.84 -1.93 9.53
N PRO A 283 -3.08 -1.34 10.49
CA PRO A 283 -3.68 -0.64 11.63
C PRO A 283 -4.65 0.48 11.21
N TYR A 284 -4.39 1.14 10.08
CA TYR A 284 -5.22 2.23 9.61
C TYR A 284 -6.54 1.77 8.98
N LEU A 285 -6.72 0.47 8.72
CA LEU A 285 -7.99 -0.07 8.22
C LEU A 285 -9.13 0.06 9.24
N TYR A 286 -8.81 0.26 10.53
CA TYR A 286 -9.80 0.62 11.54
C TYR A 286 -10.52 1.96 11.22
N ASP A 287 -9.89 2.91 10.53
CA ASP A 287 -10.53 4.16 10.10
C ASP A 287 -11.65 3.90 9.09
N TYR A 288 -11.43 2.97 8.17
CA TYR A 288 -12.44 2.54 7.20
C TYR A 288 -13.57 1.75 7.88
N ALA A 289 -13.26 0.99 8.93
CA ALA A 289 -14.23 0.22 9.71
C ALA A 289 -15.08 1.12 10.64
N GLY A 290 -14.71 2.39 10.82
CA GLY A 290 -15.44 3.34 11.69
C GLY A 290 -15.02 3.26 13.14
N ALA A 291 -13.83 2.71 13.41
CA ALA A 291 -13.25 2.62 14.74
C ALA A 291 -11.88 3.31 14.80
N PRO A 292 -11.75 4.60 14.44
CA PRO A 292 -10.45 5.28 14.40
C PRO A 292 -9.72 5.31 15.75
N TYR A 293 -10.45 5.21 16.87
CA TYR A 293 -9.84 5.06 18.19
C TYR A 293 -9.00 3.78 18.31
N LYS A 294 -9.33 2.71 17.57
CA LYS A 294 -8.53 1.49 17.50
C LYS A 294 -7.29 1.68 16.62
N ALA A 295 -7.40 2.39 15.48
CA ALA A 295 -6.21 2.75 14.68
C ALA A 295 -5.18 3.49 15.54
N GLN A 296 -5.65 4.47 16.31
CA GLN A 296 -4.83 5.26 17.24
C GLN A 296 -4.15 4.40 18.31
N GLU A 297 -4.90 3.48 18.92
CA GLU A 297 -4.38 2.56 19.94
C GLU A 297 -3.36 1.59 19.36
N THR A 298 -3.69 0.91 18.25
CA THR A 298 -2.83 -0.08 17.59
C THR A 298 -1.52 0.54 17.10
N VAL A 299 -1.57 1.69 16.42
CA VAL A 299 -0.35 2.39 15.96
C VAL A 299 0.53 2.79 17.15
N ARG A 300 -0.07 3.37 18.20
CA ARG A 300 0.70 3.75 19.40
C ARG A 300 1.31 2.54 20.09
N ALA A 301 0.58 1.43 20.19
CA ALA A 301 1.05 0.20 20.80
C ALA A 301 2.22 -0.41 20.01
N ALA A 302 2.11 -0.48 18.68
CA ALA A 302 3.17 -0.94 17.79
C ALA A 302 4.43 -0.09 17.94
N MET A 303 4.32 1.25 17.82
CA MET A 303 5.45 2.17 18.02
C MET A 303 6.17 1.96 19.36
N ARG A 304 5.43 1.66 20.43
CA ARG A 304 6.00 1.50 21.78
C ARG A 304 6.64 0.14 22.03
N GLN A 305 6.17 -0.91 21.36
CA GLN A 305 6.63 -2.28 21.59
C GLN A 305 7.71 -2.71 20.61
N LEU A 306 7.69 -2.16 19.40
CA LEU A 306 8.53 -2.61 18.30
C LEU A 306 9.76 -1.72 18.07
N TRP A 307 9.67 -0.41 18.36
CA TRP A 307 10.77 0.53 18.12
C TRP A 307 11.45 0.98 19.41
N THR A 308 12.78 1.04 19.38
CA THR A 308 13.61 1.64 20.43
C THR A 308 14.77 2.44 19.82
N THR A 309 15.50 3.18 20.65
CA THR A 309 16.71 3.92 20.21
C THR A 309 18.01 3.15 20.41
N GLU A 310 17.91 1.91 20.89
CA GLU A 310 19.06 1.03 21.12
C GLU A 310 19.49 0.31 19.83
N PRO A 311 20.71 -0.24 19.75
CA PRO A 311 21.08 -1.15 18.68
C PRO A 311 20.06 -2.29 18.54
N GLY A 312 19.55 -2.50 17.32
CA GLY A 312 18.46 -3.45 17.06
C GLY A 312 17.06 -2.89 17.35
N GLY A 313 16.91 -1.57 17.53
CA GLY A 313 15.63 -0.90 17.82
C GLY A 313 14.67 -0.74 16.64
N ILE A 314 14.89 -1.43 15.52
CA ILE A 314 13.96 -1.55 14.39
C ILE A 314 13.45 -3.00 14.42
N PRO A 315 12.13 -3.25 14.33
CA PRO A 315 11.56 -4.57 14.60
C PRO A 315 11.94 -5.66 13.58
N GLY A 316 12.32 -5.24 12.37
CA GLY A 316 12.77 -6.11 11.29
C GLY A 316 13.88 -5.44 10.50
N ASN A 317 14.01 -5.80 9.23
CA ASN A 317 14.84 -5.05 8.29
C ASN A 317 14.28 -3.62 8.15
N ASP A 318 15.15 -2.63 7.91
CA ASP A 318 14.70 -1.25 7.66
C ASP A 318 14.32 -1.02 6.19
N ASP A 319 14.75 -1.93 5.31
CA ASP A 319 14.46 -1.97 3.87
C ASP A 319 14.57 -0.62 3.16
N LEU A 320 15.77 -0.05 3.24
CA LEU A 320 16.12 1.28 2.71
C LEU A 320 15.26 2.43 3.26
N GLY A 321 14.78 2.28 4.49
CA GLY A 321 14.05 3.29 5.23
C GLY A 321 12.53 3.15 5.14
N ALA A 322 11.99 2.02 4.66
CA ALA A 322 10.54 1.75 4.68
C ALA A 322 10.02 1.72 6.13
N MET A 323 10.61 0.90 7.01
CA MET A 323 10.20 0.84 8.42
C MET A 323 10.44 2.16 9.17
N SER A 324 11.55 2.84 8.88
CA SER A 324 11.82 4.18 9.40
C SER A 324 10.79 5.22 8.93
N ALA A 325 10.37 5.18 7.65
CA ALA A 325 9.36 6.08 7.12
C ALA A 325 7.98 5.84 7.74
N TRP A 326 7.60 4.58 7.94
CA TRP A 326 6.40 4.22 8.69
C TRP A 326 6.39 4.84 10.08
N TYR A 327 7.51 4.75 10.81
CA TYR A 327 7.61 5.35 12.15
C TYR A 327 7.46 6.88 12.10
N VAL A 328 8.11 7.56 11.14
CA VAL A 328 8.01 9.03 11.00
C VAL A 328 6.58 9.46 10.70
N PHE A 329 5.92 8.83 9.74
CA PHE A 329 4.51 9.09 9.43
C PHE A 329 3.61 8.85 10.65
N SER A 330 3.78 7.71 11.33
CA SER A 330 3.04 7.37 12.54
C SER A 330 3.27 8.37 13.67
N ALA A 331 4.50 8.86 13.85
CA ALA A 331 4.85 9.87 14.85
C ALA A 331 4.21 11.23 14.54
N LEU A 332 4.06 11.56 13.25
CA LEU A 332 3.32 12.73 12.79
C LEU A 332 1.79 12.55 12.92
N GLY A 333 1.32 11.32 13.14
CA GLY A 333 -0.09 10.96 13.31
C GLY A 333 -0.85 10.75 12.01
N MET A 334 -0.16 10.53 10.89
CA MET A 334 -0.77 10.42 9.56
C MET A 334 -0.01 9.42 8.67
N TYR A 335 -0.68 8.71 7.77
CA TYR A 335 -0.06 7.68 6.93
C TYR A 335 -0.62 7.66 5.49
N PRO A 336 0.21 7.42 4.45
CA PRO A 336 -0.26 7.26 3.07
C PRO A 336 -0.83 5.86 2.81
N GLN A 337 -2.08 5.62 3.22
CA GLN A 337 -2.70 4.29 3.08
C GLN A 337 -2.72 3.77 1.64
N VAL A 338 -2.95 4.66 0.68
CA VAL A 338 -2.99 4.36 -0.75
C VAL A 338 -1.73 4.92 -1.38
N PRO A 339 -0.69 4.12 -1.66
CA PRO A 339 0.65 4.65 -1.90
C PRO A 339 0.79 5.50 -3.17
N SER A 340 -0.10 5.33 -4.16
CA SER A 340 -0.15 6.13 -5.38
C SER A 340 -0.99 7.41 -5.28
N ARG A 341 -1.43 7.75 -4.07
CA ARG A 341 -2.32 8.87 -3.75
C ARG A 341 -1.77 9.62 -2.54
N SER A 342 -2.29 10.83 -2.29
CA SER A 342 -1.83 11.69 -1.19
C SER A 342 -2.94 12.08 -0.22
N GLU A 343 -4.08 11.39 -0.26
CA GLU A 343 -4.93 11.30 0.93
C GLU A 343 -4.17 10.60 2.06
N LEU A 344 -4.23 11.16 3.27
CA LEU A 344 -3.54 10.63 4.45
C LEU A 344 -4.55 10.18 5.49
N VAL A 345 -4.51 8.92 5.92
CA VAL A 345 -5.32 8.43 7.06
C VAL A 345 -4.68 8.84 8.37
N LEU A 346 -5.47 9.04 9.42
CA LEU A 346 -5.03 9.64 10.68
C LEU A 346 -5.08 8.66 11.84
N ALA A 347 -3.94 8.51 12.50
CA ALA A 347 -3.87 7.97 13.85
C ALA A 347 -3.81 9.13 14.86
N SER A 348 -2.75 9.22 15.65
CA SER A 348 -2.49 10.37 16.52
C SER A 348 -1.01 10.74 16.60
N PRO A 349 -0.69 12.04 16.64
CA PRO A 349 0.70 12.49 16.72
C PRO A 349 1.34 12.12 18.06
N LEU A 350 2.63 11.82 18.02
CA LEU A 350 3.45 11.50 19.20
C LEU A 350 3.91 12.76 19.94
N PHE A 351 4.18 13.84 19.20
CA PHE A 351 4.75 15.08 19.72
C PHE A 351 3.69 16.18 19.83
N GLU A 352 3.80 17.04 20.85
CA GLU A 352 2.91 18.20 21.00
C GLU A 352 3.03 19.19 19.85
N ARG A 353 4.19 19.23 19.19
CA ARG A 353 4.45 20.08 18.03
C ARG A 353 5.39 19.39 17.06
N ALA A 354 5.02 19.38 15.77
CA ALA A 354 5.89 19.02 14.66
C ALA A 354 5.70 20.02 13.52
N GLU A 355 6.78 20.40 12.85
CA GLU A 355 6.77 21.32 11.71
C GLU A 355 7.53 20.69 10.55
N ILE A 356 6.91 20.69 9.36
CA ILE A 356 7.53 20.25 8.12
C ILE A 356 7.69 21.49 7.24
N HIS A 357 8.92 21.99 7.18
CA HIS A 357 9.28 23.12 6.33
C HIS A 357 9.49 22.64 4.90
N ARG A 358 8.79 23.27 3.95
CA ARG A 358 8.78 22.83 2.55
C ARG A 358 9.30 23.92 1.63
N PRO A 359 10.00 23.57 0.53
CA PRO A 359 10.68 24.55 -0.32
C PRO A 359 9.79 25.64 -0.92
N GLN A 360 8.48 25.42 -1.02
CA GLN A 360 7.52 26.35 -1.63
C GLN A 360 6.70 27.13 -0.58
N GLY A 361 7.06 27.05 0.71
CA GLY A 361 6.37 27.75 1.81
C GLY A 361 5.00 27.17 2.17
N ASN A 362 4.64 26.03 1.59
CA ASN A 362 3.44 25.26 1.87
C ASN A 362 3.62 24.39 3.12
N ASP A 363 4.13 24.92 4.23
CA ASP A 363 4.50 24.12 5.40
C ASP A 363 3.34 23.32 6.01
N ILE A 364 3.66 22.20 6.66
CA ILE A 364 2.70 21.41 7.45
C ILE A 364 3.04 21.59 8.93
N SER A 365 2.06 22.03 9.71
CA SER A 365 2.18 22.25 11.16
C SER A 365 1.24 21.31 11.90
N VAL A 366 1.79 20.48 12.79
CA VAL A 366 1.02 19.63 13.70
C VAL A 366 1.14 20.19 15.10
N ARG A 367 -0.01 20.50 15.72
CA ARG A 367 -0.10 20.94 17.12
C ARG A 367 -1.03 19.99 17.85
N ALA A 368 -0.54 19.31 18.87
CA ALA A 368 -1.28 18.26 19.53
C ALA A 368 -1.28 18.46 21.04
N ARG A 369 -2.28 19.18 21.53
CA ARG A 369 -2.45 19.40 22.95
C ARG A 369 -2.72 18.07 23.65
N GLY A 370 -1.88 17.72 24.63
CA GLY A 370 -1.98 16.47 25.38
C GLY A 370 -1.34 15.27 24.69
N ALA A 371 -0.51 15.48 23.65
CA ALA A 371 0.26 14.39 23.06
C ALA A 371 1.27 13.84 24.06
N ALA A 372 1.15 12.54 24.31
CA ALA A 372 2.03 11.77 25.16
C ALA A 372 1.95 10.29 24.76
N ALA A 373 2.97 9.51 25.13
CA ALA A 373 3.00 8.07 24.85
C ALA A 373 1.77 7.31 25.41
N GLY A 374 1.14 7.82 26.47
CA GLY A 374 -0.07 7.27 27.10
C GLY A 374 -1.37 7.99 26.74
N SER A 375 -1.38 8.85 25.72
CA SER A 375 -2.55 9.63 25.31
C SER A 375 -2.80 9.56 23.80
N PRO A 376 -3.08 8.36 23.24
CA PRO A 376 -3.22 8.19 21.81
C PRO A 376 -4.55 8.72 21.25
N TYR A 377 -5.54 9.04 22.09
CA TYR A 377 -6.91 9.17 21.60
C TYR A 377 -7.29 10.58 21.19
N VAL A 378 -7.64 10.77 19.92
CA VAL A 378 -8.11 12.05 19.38
C VAL A 378 -9.50 12.36 19.95
N GLN A 379 -9.62 13.49 20.64
CA GLN A 379 -10.89 14.03 21.13
C GLN A 379 -11.50 15.02 20.14
N SER A 380 -10.65 15.80 19.47
CA SER A 380 -11.07 16.72 18.40
C SER A 380 -9.87 17.07 17.51
N LEU A 381 -10.19 17.44 16.27
CA LEU A 381 -9.23 17.92 15.27
C LEU A 381 -9.78 19.20 14.63
N LYS A 382 -8.92 20.19 14.43
CA LYS A 382 -9.16 21.26 13.47
C LYS A 382 -8.14 21.19 12.34
N VAL A 383 -8.61 21.29 11.10
CA VAL A 383 -7.78 21.42 9.90
C VAL A 383 -7.92 22.86 9.41
N ASN A 384 -6.81 23.61 9.41
CA ASN A 384 -6.80 25.03 9.05
C ASN A 384 -7.85 25.85 9.82
N GLY A 385 -8.00 25.57 11.12
CA GLY A 385 -8.94 26.24 12.02
C GLY A 385 -10.39 25.77 11.94
N ARG A 386 -10.75 24.86 11.01
CA ARG A 386 -12.10 24.31 10.87
C ARG A 386 -12.17 22.94 11.53
N THR A 387 -13.21 22.70 12.34
CA THR A 387 -13.45 21.37 12.95
C THR A 387 -13.54 20.30 11.88
N SER A 388 -12.89 19.17 12.12
CA SER A 388 -12.92 17.99 11.27
C SER A 388 -13.23 16.75 12.10
N ASP A 389 -14.25 16.03 11.68
CA ASP A 389 -14.61 14.70 12.19
C ASP A 389 -14.17 13.60 11.21
N ARG A 390 -13.30 13.91 10.26
CA ARG A 390 -12.73 12.92 9.33
C ARG A 390 -11.41 12.38 9.90
N PRO A 391 -11.25 11.05 10.05
CA PRO A 391 -9.98 10.42 10.41
C PRO A 391 -9.01 10.35 9.22
N TRP A 392 -9.06 11.32 8.31
CA TRP A 392 -8.20 11.40 7.15
C TRP A 392 -8.13 12.84 6.62
N LEU A 393 -7.10 13.12 5.83
CA LEU A 393 -6.83 14.39 5.17
C LEU A 393 -6.92 14.24 3.65
N PRO A 394 -7.52 15.21 2.94
CA PRO A 394 -7.59 15.18 1.49
C PRO A 394 -6.21 15.39 0.85
N ALA A 395 -6.03 14.92 -0.39
CA ALA A 395 -4.82 15.13 -1.18
C ALA A 395 -4.39 16.60 -1.28
N SER A 396 -5.36 17.54 -1.24
CA SER A 396 -5.06 18.97 -1.22
C SER A 396 -4.26 19.41 0.01
N PHE A 397 -4.35 18.70 1.15
CA PHE A 397 -3.56 19.01 2.34
C PHE A 397 -2.07 18.76 2.09
N VAL A 398 -1.72 17.64 1.45
CA VAL A 398 -0.35 17.37 1.03
C VAL A 398 0.11 18.42 0.02
N ARG A 399 -0.71 18.80 -0.96
CA ARG A 399 -0.34 19.83 -1.94
C ARG A 399 -0.12 21.21 -1.31
N ASP A 400 -1.09 21.69 -0.54
CA ASP A 400 -1.19 23.10 -0.13
C ASP A 400 -0.56 23.35 1.25
N GLY A 401 -0.31 22.31 2.03
CA GLY A 401 0.11 22.42 3.41
C GLY A 401 -1.04 22.81 4.32
N GLY A 402 -0.71 23.19 5.55
CA GLY A 402 -1.69 23.65 6.52
C GLY A 402 -1.37 23.25 7.94
N ARG A 403 -2.33 23.54 8.83
CA ARG A 403 -2.21 23.29 10.26
C ARG A 403 -3.25 22.27 10.73
N LEU A 404 -2.79 21.30 11.52
CA LEU A 404 -3.60 20.36 12.26
C LEU A 404 -3.52 20.72 13.74
N ASP A 405 -4.65 21.07 14.35
CA ASP A 405 -4.77 21.33 15.79
C ASP A 405 -5.55 20.17 16.44
N TYR A 406 -4.85 19.24 17.08
CA TYR A 406 -5.39 18.10 17.82
C TYR A 406 -5.59 18.43 19.31
N THR A 407 -6.62 17.82 19.90
CA THR A 407 -6.71 17.59 21.34
C THR A 407 -6.72 16.09 21.60
N LEU A 408 -5.75 15.59 22.37
CA LEU A 408 -5.61 14.17 22.69
C LEU A 408 -5.97 13.86 24.16
N SER A 409 -6.25 12.59 24.45
CA SER A 409 -6.59 12.06 25.78
C SER A 409 -6.04 10.64 25.97
N SER A 410 -5.97 10.19 27.23
CA SER A 410 -5.75 8.79 27.61
C SER A 410 -7.01 7.91 27.50
N THR A 411 -8.19 8.51 27.29
CA THR A 411 -9.47 7.81 27.13
C THR A 411 -10.00 7.89 25.70
N PRO A 412 -10.53 6.79 25.12
CA PRO A 412 -11.01 6.78 23.74
C PRO A 412 -12.27 7.64 23.56
N ASN A 413 -12.29 8.45 22.52
CA ASN A 413 -13.53 9.02 21.97
C ASN A 413 -14.03 8.12 20.83
N ARG A 414 -15.03 7.28 21.12
CA ARG A 414 -15.60 6.36 20.13
C ARG A 414 -16.52 7.04 19.10
N ALA A 415 -16.88 8.31 19.32
CA ALA A 415 -17.75 9.07 18.42
C ALA A 415 -16.98 9.83 17.34
N TRP A 416 -15.73 10.25 17.60
CA TRP A 416 -14.94 10.97 16.61
C TRP A 416 -14.60 10.05 15.43
N GLY A 417 -14.90 10.48 14.20
CA GLY A 417 -14.56 9.75 12.97
C GLY A 417 -15.27 8.41 12.74
N SER A 418 -16.26 8.03 13.56
CA SER A 418 -16.94 6.73 13.42
C SER A 418 -18.10 6.71 12.42
N ALA A 419 -18.61 7.89 12.03
CA ALA A 419 -19.70 7.99 11.06
C ALA A 419 -19.31 7.36 9.71
N PRO A 420 -20.21 6.61 9.03
CA PRO A 420 -19.92 6.05 7.70
C PRO A 420 -19.48 7.11 6.67
N SER A 421 -20.04 8.32 6.74
CA SER A 421 -19.67 9.45 5.87
C SER A 421 -18.30 10.07 6.18
N ALA A 422 -17.70 9.71 7.31
CA ALA A 422 -16.36 10.15 7.69
C ALA A 422 -15.26 9.21 7.17
N ALA A 423 -15.60 7.99 6.75
CA ALA A 423 -14.63 6.99 6.29
C ALA A 423 -13.69 7.55 5.20
N PRO A 424 -12.42 7.12 5.17
CA PRO A 424 -11.51 7.50 4.09
C PRO A 424 -12.01 6.99 2.72
N PRO A 425 -11.58 7.63 1.61
CA PRO A 425 -12.04 7.24 0.29
C PRO A 425 -11.57 5.83 -0.09
N SER A 426 -12.42 5.12 -0.83
CA SER A 426 -12.12 3.85 -1.50
C SER A 426 -12.44 3.98 -2.99
N PHE A 427 -11.60 3.40 -3.85
CA PHE A 427 -11.63 3.58 -5.30
C PHE A 427 -12.19 2.33 -5.97
N ARG A 428 -13.52 2.32 -6.14
CA ARG A 428 -14.35 1.16 -6.51
C ARG A 428 -14.65 1.02 -8.00
N GLN A 429 -14.00 1.82 -8.85
CA GLN A 429 -14.28 1.80 -10.28
C GLN A 429 -13.89 0.44 -10.86
N GLY A 430 -14.83 -0.19 -11.58
CA GLY A 430 -14.67 -1.52 -12.19
C GLY A 430 -14.94 -2.68 -11.24
N GLU A 431 -15.24 -2.42 -9.97
CA GLU A 431 -15.49 -3.46 -8.96
C GLU A 431 -16.74 -4.24 -9.33
N GLN A 432 -16.67 -5.55 -9.19
CA GLN A 432 -17.82 -6.43 -9.31
C GLN A 432 -18.53 -6.56 -7.95
N PRO A 433 -19.82 -6.22 -7.83
CA PRO A 433 -20.50 -6.30 -6.55
C PRO A 433 -20.55 -7.73 -5.99
N TYR A 434 -20.16 -7.90 -4.72
CA TYR A 434 -20.45 -9.14 -3.98
C TYR A 434 -21.95 -9.17 -3.63
N GLN A 435 -22.73 -10.03 -4.30
CA GLN A 435 -24.15 -10.19 -3.98
C GLN A 435 -24.33 -11.10 -2.76
N ILE A 436 -24.86 -10.53 -1.67
CA ILE A 436 -25.31 -11.29 -0.51
C ILE A 436 -26.70 -11.86 -0.84
N GLY A 437 -26.75 -13.13 -1.26
CA GLY A 437 -28.02 -13.84 -1.45
C GLY A 437 -28.63 -14.22 -0.11
N VAL A 438 -29.71 -13.54 0.30
CA VAL A 438 -30.50 -13.92 1.48
C VAL A 438 -31.51 -15.01 1.06
N GLY A 439 -31.15 -16.27 1.26
CA GLY A 439 -32.01 -17.44 1.13
C GLY A 439 -31.76 -18.42 2.28
N PRO A 440 -32.65 -19.41 2.56
CA PRO A 440 -32.66 -20.18 3.81
C PRO A 440 -31.39 -20.99 4.10
N THR A 441 -30.51 -21.12 3.10
CA THR A 441 -29.13 -21.59 3.21
C THR A 441 -28.30 -20.69 2.29
N THR A 442 -27.66 -19.67 2.88
CA THR A 442 -26.95 -18.57 2.19
C THR A 442 -25.99 -19.07 1.11
N ALA A 443 -26.25 -18.69 -0.14
CA ALA A 443 -25.30 -18.77 -1.24
C ALA A 443 -24.80 -17.35 -1.53
N THR A 444 -23.53 -17.10 -1.20
CA THR A 444 -22.79 -15.92 -1.66
C THR A 444 -22.22 -16.23 -3.03
N LEU A 445 -22.60 -15.45 -4.05
CA LEU A 445 -22.01 -15.57 -5.38
C LEU A 445 -20.68 -14.80 -5.39
N ALA A 446 -19.58 -15.49 -5.70
CA ALA A 446 -18.29 -14.85 -5.94
C ALA A 446 -18.37 -14.00 -7.23
N PRO A 447 -17.62 -12.88 -7.34
CA PRO A 447 -17.59 -12.09 -8.56
C PRO A 447 -16.82 -12.83 -9.67
N GLY A 448 -17.41 -12.87 -10.87
CA GLY A 448 -16.92 -13.64 -12.01
C GLY A 448 -17.95 -14.65 -12.47
#